data_AF-A0A060BUW4-F1
#
_entry.id   AF-A0A060BUW4-F1
#
_cell.length_a   1.000
_cell.length_b   1.000
_cell.length_c   1.000
_cell.angle_alpha   90.00
_cell.angle_beta   90.00
_cell.angle_gamma   90.00
#
_symmetry.space_group_name_H-M   'P 1'
#
loop_
_entity.id
_entity.type
_entity.pdbx_description
1 polymer ?
#
loop_
_entity_poly.entity_id
_entity_poly.type
_entity_poly.pdbx_seq_one_letter_code
_entity_poly.pdbx_strand_id
1 'polypeptide(L)'
;DNTSWWEHLQLSLPQLSSMSLVNSAFVGVDIGGFFGHCTGDLYSAWIEASVIYPFMRAHSALGTAEQHPWSYGPEVEETARKAHRGI
;
A
#
# COMPACT_ATOMS: atom_id res chain seq x y z
N ASP A 1 11.38 -1.27 -6.33
CA ASP A 1 11.01 -1.67 -4.96
C ASP A 1 10.91 -0.44 -4.06
N ASN A 2 9.73 -0.22 -3.47
CA ASN A 2 9.50 0.86 -2.51
C ASN A 2 9.82 0.39 -1.07
N THR A 3 9.88 1.32 -0.13
CA THR A 3 10.22 1.06 1.27
C THR A 3 9.02 1.45 2.15
N SER A 4 8.88 0.81 3.31
CA SER A 4 7.89 1.11 4.34
C SER A 4 8.11 2.47 5.01
N TRP A 5 8.06 3.55 4.22
CA TRP A 5 8.24 4.94 4.64
C TRP A 5 7.06 5.80 4.19
N TRP A 6 6.70 6.80 5.00
CA TRP A 6 5.62 7.73 4.68
C TRP A 6 5.87 8.51 3.39
N GLU A 7 7.13 8.83 3.11
CA GLU A 7 7.58 9.50 1.89
C GLU A 7 7.29 8.65 0.64
N HIS A 8 7.44 7.33 0.73
CA HIS A 8 7.14 6.43 -0.38
C HIS A 8 5.63 6.27 -0.61
N LEU A 9 4.83 6.35 0.45
CA LEU A 9 3.38 6.50 0.33
C LEU A 9 3.02 7.83 -0.35
N GLN A 10 3.64 8.95 0.04
CA GLN A 10 3.37 10.25 -0.59
C GLN A 10 3.79 10.29 -2.07
N LEU A 11 4.89 9.65 -2.42
CA LEU A 11 5.41 9.58 -3.79
C LEU A 11 4.60 8.65 -4.70
N SER A 12 3.80 7.72 -4.16
CA SER A 12 3.08 6.75 -4.97
C SER A 12 2.07 7.41 -5.91
N LEU A 13 1.28 8.37 -5.42
CA LEU A 13 0.25 9.05 -6.22
C LEU A 13 0.82 9.81 -7.42
N PRO A 14 1.81 10.70 -7.28
CA PRO A 14 2.40 11.37 -8.44
C PRO A 14 3.07 10.38 -9.40
N GLN A 15 3.74 9.33 -8.88
CA GLN A 15 4.34 8.30 -9.73
C GLN A 15 3.29 7.56 -10.57
N LEU A 16 2.22 7.05 -9.95
CA LEU A 16 1.15 6.34 -10.65
C LEU A 16 0.39 7.25 -11.63
N SER A 17 0.22 8.53 -11.27
CA SER A 17 -0.36 9.54 -12.17
C SER A 17 0.53 9.76 -13.40
N SER A 18 1.84 9.90 -13.23
CA SER A 18 2.78 10.03 -14.35
C SER A 18 2.78 8.81 -15.26
N MET A 19 2.67 7.59 -14.71
CA MET A 19 2.55 6.36 -15.50
C MET A 19 1.30 6.35 -16.38
N SER A 20 0.16 6.84 -15.85
CA SER A 20 -1.07 6.96 -16.62
C SER A 20 -0.92 7.91 -17.83
N LEU A 21 -0.14 8.98 -17.69
CA LEU A 21 0.13 9.93 -18.79
C LEU A 21 0.95 9.30 -19.93
N VAL A 22 1.76 8.29 -19.64
CA VAL A 22 2.53 7.54 -20.65
C VAL A 22 1.82 6.24 -21.07
N ASN A 23 0.48 6.23 -20.98
CA ASN A 23 -0.39 5.13 -21.40
C ASN A 23 -0.15 3.81 -20.64
N SER A 24 0.32 3.89 -19.39
CA SER A 24 0.44 2.76 -18.48
C SER A 24 -0.51 2.96 -17.31
N ALA A 25 -1.79 2.62 -17.52
CA ALA A 25 -2.86 2.91 -16.57
C ALA A 25 -3.08 1.81 -15.53
N PHE A 26 -2.72 0.54 -15.81
CA PHE A 26 -2.89 -0.57 -14.86
C PHE A 26 -1.62 -0.76 -14.01
N VAL A 27 -1.40 0.18 -13.09
CA VAL A 27 -0.17 0.28 -12.28
C VAL A 27 -0.49 0.45 -10.81
N GLY A 28 0.49 0.11 -9.96
CA GLY A 28 0.42 0.22 -8.52
C GLY A 28 1.81 0.20 -7.88
N VAL A 29 1.86 0.42 -6.57
CA VAL A 29 3.06 0.22 -5.74
C VAL A 29 2.73 -0.81 -4.67
N ASP A 30 3.76 -1.41 -4.05
CA ASP A 30 3.53 -2.38 -2.98
C ASP A 30 2.99 -1.68 -1.73
N ILE A 31 1.75 -2.01 -1.37
CA ILE A 31 1.03 -1.45 -0.23
C ILE A 31 1.75 -1.89 1.05
N GLY A 32 2.11 -0.92 1.89
CA GLY A 32 2.95 -1.14 3.07
C GLY A 32 4.46 -1.05 2.80
N GLY A 33 4.88 -1.05 1.54
CA GLY A 33 6.28 -0.98 1.14
C GLY A 33 6.95 -2.36 1.08
N PHE A 34 7.76 -2.58 0.03
CA PHE A 34 8.46 -3.84 -0.18
C PHE A 34 9.59 -4.07 0.84
N PHE A 35 10.43 -3.06 1.07
CA PHE A 35 11.53 -3.12 2.04
C PHE A 35 11.15 -2.54 3.40
N GLY A 36 11.77 -3.08 4.45
CA GLY A 36 11.61 -2.59 5.82
C GLY A 36 10.42 -3.22 6.54
N HIS A 37 10.10 -2.65 7.70
CA HIS A 37 9.02 -3.11 8.57
C HIS A 37 7.94 -2.04 8.61
N CYS A 38 6.82 -2.30 7.93
CA CYS A 38 5.68 -1.40 7.97
C CYS A 38 5.06 -1.38 9.38
N THR A 39 4.58 -0.21 9.80
CA THR A 39 3.79 -0.05 11.03
C THR A 39 2.31 -0.17 10.72
N GLY A 40 1.49 -0.48 11.72
CA GLY A 40 0.03 -0.55 11.54
C GLY A 40 -0.57 0.76 11.03
N ASP A 41 -0.08 1.90 11.52
CA ASP A 41 -0.53 3.24 11.08
C ASP A 41 -0.18 3.50 9.61
N LEU A 42 1.04 3.17 9.21
CA LEU A 42 1.48 3.34 7.83
C LEU A 42 0.69 2.40 6.91
N TYR A 43 0.51 1.14 7.30
CA TYR A 43 -0.28 0.19 6.52
C TYR A 43 -1.73 0.67 6.35
N SER A 44 -2.35 1.14 7.43
CA SER A 44 -3.73 1.66 7.42
C SER A 44 -3.88 2.84 6.45
N ALA A 45 -2.98 3.83 6.53
CA ALA A 45 -3.01 4.96 5.61
C ALA A 45 -2.74 4.52 4.15
N TRP A 46 -1.84 3.57 3.94
CA TRP A 46 -1.50 3.09 2.59
C TRP A 46 -2.64 2.29 1.97
N ILE A 47 -3.29 1.39 2.73
CA ILE A 47 -4.39 0.58 2.21
C ILE A 47 -5.60 1.47 1.88
N GLU A 48 -5.90 2.48 2.69
CA GLU A 48 -6.91 3.49 2.39
C GLU A 48 -6.59 4.28 1.12
N ALA A 49 -5.36 4.78 0.98
CA ALA A 49 -4.94 5.50 -0.22
C ALA A 49 -4.93 4.60 -1.47
N SER A 50 -4.74 3.29 -1.29
CA SER A 50 -4.62 2.35 -2.41
C SER A 50 -5.95 2.03 -3.09
N VAL A 51 -7.11 2.40 -2.52
CA VAL A 51 -8.43 2.15 -3.14
C VAL A 51 -8.59 2.82 -4.50
N ILE A 52 -7.77 3.86 -4.79
CA ILE A 52 -7.72 4.54 -6.08
C ILE A 52 -6.58 4.03 -6.98
N TYR A 53 -5.81 3.04 -6.54
CA TYR A 53 -4.75 2.46 -7.37
C TYR A 53 -5.37 1.48 -8.36
N PRO A 54 -5.08 1.60 -9.66
CA PRO A 54 -5.58 0.67 -10.67
C PRO A 54 -5.15 -0.78 -10.42
N PHE A 55 -3.95 -0.99 -9.89
CA PHE A 55 -3.45 -2.29 -9.43
C PHE A 55 -3.12 -2.23 -7.94
N MET A 56 -3.83 -3.02 -7.13
CA MET A 56 -3.66 -3.08 -5.67
C MET A 56 -2.97 -4.38 -5.27
N ARG A 57 -1.79 -4.29 -4.63
CA ARG A 57 -1.03 -5.44 -4.15
C ARG A 57 -0.28 -5.10 -2.87
N ALA A 58 -0.44 -5.93 -1.83
CA ALA A 58 0.49 -5.97 -0.70
C ALA A 58 1.60 -6.98 -1.01
N HIS A 59 2.86 -6.56 -0.88
CA HIS A 59 4.02 -7.40 -1.17
C HIS A 59 5.21 -6.92 -0.35
N SER A 60 5.96 -7.86 0.24
CA SER A 60 7.10 -7.55 1.09
C SER A 60 8.29 -8.46 0.78
N ALA A 61 9.49 -7.98 1.09
CA ALA A 61 10.74 -8.71 0.90
C ALA A 61 10.90 -9.84 1.93
N LEU A 62 11.66 -10.87 1.58
CA LEU A 62 12.07 -11.91 2.52
C LEU A 62 12.85 -11.28 3.70
N GLY A 63 12.57 -11.75 4.92
CA GLY A 63 13.22 -11.24 6.13
C GLY A 63 12.60 -9.97 6.71
N THR A 64 11.53 -9.45 6.10
CA THR A 64 10.68 -8.41 6.71
C THR A 64 9.69 -9.04 7.69
N ALA A 65 9.05 -8.19 8.51
CA ALA A 65 7.98 -8.66 9.39
C ALA A 65 6.76 -9.08 8.54
N GLU A 66 5.91 -9.97 9.07
CA GLU A 66 4.65 -10.34 8.43
C GLU A 66 3.77 -9.11 8.21
N GLN A 67 3.43 -8.79 6.95
CA GLN A 67 2.72 -7.56 6.59
C GLN A 67 1.28 -7.77 6.12
N HIS A 68 0.67 -8.90 6.43
CA HIS A 68 -0.76 -9.09 6.20
C HIS A 68 -1.60 -8.15 7.08
N PRO A 69 -2.82 -7.75 6.66
CA PRO A 69 -3.67 -6.87 7.46
C PRO A 69 -3.87 -7.33 8.91
N TRP A 70 -4.07 -8.63 9.12
CA TRP A 70 -4.29 -9.24 10.44
C TRP A 70 -3.05 -9.24 11.33
N SER A 71 -1.85 -8.96 10.80
CA SER A 71 -0.61 -8.91 11.58
C SER A 71 -0.51 -7.66 12.47
N TYR A 72 -1.30 -6.62 12.19
CA TYR A 72 -1.24 -5.34 12.91
C TYR A 72 -2.34 -5.16 13.96
N GLY A 73 -3.21 -6.15 14.13
CA GLY A 73 -4.33 -6.12 15.06
C GLY A 73 -5.69 -5.81 14.40
N PRO A 74 -6.79 -5.93 15.16
CA PRO A 74 -8.14 -5.95 14.62
C PRO A 74 -8.59 -4.61 14.00
N GLU A 75 -8.05 -3.49 14.47
CA GLU A 75 -8.37 -2.17 13.93
C GLU A 75 -7.86 -2.00 12.50
N VAL A 76 -6.59 -2.35 12.26
CA VAL A 76 -5.97 -2.29 10.92
C VAL A 76 -6.61 -3.30 9.97
N GLU A 77 -6.94 -4.50 10.45
CA GLU A 77 -7.66 -5.49 9.67
C GLU A 77 -9.03 -4.97 9.20
N GLU A 78 -9.77 -4.29 10.09
CA GLU A 78 -11.05 -3.69 9.75
C GLU A 78 -10.90 -2.52 8.77
N THR A 79 -9.88 -1.67 8.92
CA THR A 79 -9.55 -0.63 7.94
C THR A 79 -9.29 -1.23 6.56
N ALA A 80 -8.48 -2.29 6.48
CA ALA A 80 -8.23 -2.99 5.23
C ALA A 80 -9.51 -3.61 4.63
N ARG A 81 -10.39 -4.17 5.47
CA ARG A 81 -11.68 -4.73 5.06
C ARG A 81 -12.60 -3.66 4.45
N LYS A 82 -12.67 -2.48 5.06
CA LYS A 82 -13.44 -1.33 4.54
C LYS A 82 -12.88 -0.83 3.21
N ALA A 83 -11.56 -0.67 3.12
CA ALA A 83 -10.89 -0.27 1.88
C ALA A 83 -11.23 -1.19 0.70
N HIS A 84 -11.26 -2.51 0.93
CA HIS A 84 -11.62 -3.48 -0.11
C HIS A 84 -13.10 -3.47 -0.51
N ARG A 85 -13.99 -3.03 0.38
CA ARG A 85 -15.45 -3.02 0.12
C ARG A 85 -15.90 -1.80 -0.67
N GLY A 86 -15.05 -0.78 -0.82
CA GLY A 86 -15.37 0.44 -1.55
C GLY A 86 -16.46 1.23 -0.84
N ILE A 87 -16.11 1.85 0.29
CA ILE A 87 -16.93 2.72 1.16
C ILE A 87 -18.21 2.05 1.68
#